data_AF-A0A7C5S8Q2-F1
#
_entry.id   AF-A0A7C5S8Q2-F1
#
_cell.length_a   1.000
_cell.length_b   1.000
_cell.length_c   1.000
_cell.angle_alpha   90.00
_cell.angle_beta   90.00
_cell.angle_gamma   90.00
#
_symmetry.space_group_name_H-M   'P 1'
#
loop_
_entity.id
_entity.type
_entity.pdbx_description
1 polymer ?
#
loop_
_entity_poly.entity_id
_entity_poly.type
_entity_poly.pdbx_seq_one_letter_code
_entity_poly.pdbx_strand_id
1 'polypeptide(L)' 'MKKIQASKFKEQCLAILDNLNSEGIIITKHGRPVAKVIPYKTKC' A
#
# COMPACT_ATOMS: atom_id res chain seq x y z
N MET A 1 0.30 0.84 10.66
CA MET A 1 0.78 0.72 9.26
C MET A 1 0.61 -0.70 8.72
N LYS A 2 -0.30 -0.88 7.74
CA LYS A 2 -0.69 -2.19 7.17
C LYS A 2 0.34 -2.71 6.16
N LYS A 3 0.56 -4.03 6.12
CA LYS A 3 1.44 -4.71 5.16
C LYS A 3 0.63 -5.61 4.22
N ILE A 4 0.99 -5.66 2.95
CA ILE A 4 0.34 -6.52 1.95
C ILE A 4 1.39 -7.16 1.03
N GLN A 5 1.12 -8.36 0.52
CA GLN A 5 1.96 -8.97 -0.51
C GLN A 5 1.76 -8.28 -1.87
N ALA A 6 2.81 -8.21 -2.69
CA ALA A 6 2.78 -7.61 -4.01
C ALA A 6 1.75 -8.27 -4.94
N SER A 7 1.56 -9.58 -4.84
CA SER A 7 0.51 -10.32 -5.57
C SER A 7 -0.89 -9.83 -5.20
N LYS A 8 -1.17 -9.68 -3.90
CA LYS A 8 -2.47 -9.22 -3.41
C LYS A 8 -2.71 -7.74 -3.70
N PHE A 9 -1.66 -6.92 -3.66
CA PHE A 9 -1.74 -5.53 -4.11
C PHE A 9 -2.10 -5.45 -5.59
N LYS A 10 -1.49 -6.26 -6.46
CA LYS A 10 -1.83 -6.31 -7.89
C LYS A 10 -3.30 -6.70 -8.11
N GLU A 11 -3.81 -7.68 -7.37
CA GLU A 11 -5.19 -8.16 -7.47
C GLU A 11 -6.23 -7.11 -7.02
N GLN A 12 -5.89 -6.30 -6.00
CA GLN A 12 -6.83 -5.40 -5.34
C GLN A 12 -6.44 -3.93 -5.45
N CYS A 13 -5.64 -3.57 -6.46
CA CYS A 13 -4.97 -2.26 -6.55
C CYS A 13 -5.95 -1.09 -6.41
N LEU A 14 -7.00 -1.06 -7.24
CA LEU A 14 -7.98 0.04 -7.24
C LEU A 14 -8.74 0.15 -5.91
N ALA A 15 -9.26 -0.97 -5.40
CA ALA A 15 -9.99 -0.98 -4.12
C ALA A 15 -9.13 -0.53 -2.92
N ILE A 16 -7.83 -0.83 -2.98
CA ILE A 16 -6.84 -0.37 -1.98
C ILE A 16 -6.61 1.14 -2.10
N LEU A 17 -6.50 1.68 -3.31
CA LEU A 17 -6.32 3.11 -3.54
C LEU A 17 -7.55 3.91 -3.09
N ASP A 18 -8.75 3.41 -3.35
CA ASP A 18 -10.02 4.05 -2.95
C ASP A 18 -10.15 4.17 -1.42
N ASN A 19 -9.58 3.22 -0.67
CA ASN A 19 -9.67 3.14 0.79
C ASN A 19 -8.32 3.39 1.48
N LEU A 20 -7.40 4.10 0.82
CA LEU A 20 -6.06 4.33 1.35
C LEU A 20 -6.10 5.35 2.49
N ASN A 21 -5.69 4.92 3.69
CA ASN A 21 -5.61 5.79 4.86
C ASN A 21 -4.33 6.67 4.85
N SER A 22 -4.30 7.66 5.75
CA SER A 22 -3.19 8.62 5.88
C SER A 22 -1.84 7.99 6.22
N GLU A 23 -1.81 6.83 6.87
CA GLU A 23 -0.56 6.12 7.18
C GLU A 23 0.09 5.48 5.94
N GLY A 24 -0.73 5.17 4.93
CA GLY A 24 -0.34 4.38 3.77
C GLY A 24 -0.14 2.90 4.08
N ILE A 25 0.31 2.16 3.07
CA ILE A 25 0.55 0.71 3.14
C ILE A 25 1.95 0.33 2.67
N ILE A 26 2.51 -0.72 3.27
CA ILE A 26 3.78 -1.31 2.85
C ILE A 26 3.48 -2.52 1.95
N ILE A 27 4.06 -2.52 0.76
CA ILE A 27 4.03 -3.66 -0.14
C ILE A 27 5.27 -4.52 0.13
N THR A 28 5.05 -5.82 0.28
CA THR A 28 6.10 -6.82 0.52
C THR A 28 6.17 -7.83 -0.61
N LYS A 29 7.38 -8.33 -0.90
CA LYS A 29 7.63 -9.44 -1.84
C LYS A 29 8.59 -10.41 -1.18
N HIS A 30 8.24 -11.71 -1.14
CA HIS A 30 9.00 -12.73 -0.41
C HIS A 30 9.30 -12.35 1.05
N GLY A 31 8.31 -11.76 1.74
CA GLY A 31 8.43 -11.34 3.15
C GLY A 31 9.23 -10.06 3.38
N ARG A 32 9.86 -9.48 2.34
CA ARG A 32 10.65 -8.25 2.44
C ARG A 32 9.86 -7.03 1.97
N PRO A 33 9.92 -5.89 2.67
CA PRO A 33 9.30 -4.65 2.18
C PRO A 33 10.00 -4.18 0.90
N VAL A 34 9.22 -3.80 -0.12
CA VAL A 34 9.74 -3.38 -1.44
C VAL A 34 9.22 -2.02 -1.89
N ALA A 35 8.07 -1.58 -1.39
CA ALA A 35 7.49 -0.28 -1.71
C ALA A 35 6.54 0.20 -0.61
N LYS A 36 6.22 1.49 -0.61
CA LYS A 36 5.17 2.10 0.20
C LYS A 36 4.22 2.89 -0.71
N VAL A 37 2.91 2.74 -0.49
CA VAL A 37 1.89 3.58 -1.15
C VAL A 37 1.33 4.53 -0.09
N ILE A 38 1.36 5.82 -0.37
CA ILE A 38 0.86 6.88 0.52
C ILE A 38 -0.14 7.76 -0.24
N PRO A 39 -1.13 8.35 0.45
CA PRO A 39 -2.03 9.32 -0.18
C PRO A 39 -1.26 10.54 -0.70
N TYR A 40 -1.68 11.06 -1.86
CA TYR A 40 -1.05 12.23 -2.46
C TYR A 40 -1.13 13.48 -1.57
N LYS A 41 -2.25 13.67 -0.85
CA LYS A 41 -2.49 14.83 0.04
C LYS A 41 -2.04 14.59 1.49
N THR A 42 -0.89 13.97 1.71
CA THR A 42 -0.33 13.94 3.06
C THR A 42 0.33 15.30 3.30
N LYS A 43 -0.29 16.14 4.17
CA LYS A 43 0.15 17.51 4.48
C LYS A 43 1.68 17.59 4.57
N CYS A 44 2.28 18.50 3.79
CA CYS A 44 3.62 19.02 4.07
C CYS A 44 3.65 19.65 5.47
#